data_AF-A0A2K8WWA2-F1
#
_entry.id   AF-A0A2K8WWA2-F1
#
_cell.length_a   1.000
_cell.length_b   1.000
_cell.length_c   1.000
_cell.angle_alpha   90.00
_cell.angle_beta   90.00
_cell.angle_gamma   90.00
#
_symmetry.space_group_name_H-M   'P 1'
#
loop_
_entity.id
_entity.type
_entity.pdbx_description
1 polymer ?
#
loop_
_entity_poly.entity_id
_entity_poly.type
_entity_poly.pdbx_seq_one_letter_code
_entity_poly.pdbx_strand_id
1 'polypeptide(L)'
;MRIAISQDDDQLKKELTEKFSDYKTEYSDADIGGGADLWITIIVIVGTIFSQGKNINENLEAWKEIGNKILSLFSKKNKPRFIDKEASIALAISRICQKTKVNDIELINSQAIIGKETNTKGFKLNFAPLDYYILTFKVNGIENFVFCIKSNGEIRFQDYFEHSEWNYEFDWNSYDDREDYTS
;
A
#
# COMPACT_ATOMS: atom_id res chain seq x y z
N MET A 1 2.45 -9.47 1.91
CA MET A 1 1.74 -8.34 2.53
C MET A 1 1.81 -8.47 4.04
N ARG A 2 1.81 -7.36 4.76
CA ARG A 2 1.99 -7.33 6.22
C ARG A 2 1.05 -6.32 6.86
N ILE A 3 0.45 -6.72 7.97
CA ILE A 3 -0.43 -5.90 8.80
C ILE A 3 0.10 -5.94 10.23
N ALA A 4 0.28 -4.76 10.84
CA ALA A 4 0.76 -4.63 12.22
C ALA A 4 -0.40 -4.29 13.16
N ILE A 5 -0.48 -5.02 14.27
CA ILE A 5 -1.44 -4.79 15.37
C ILE A 5 -0.69 -4.66 16.70
N SER A 6 -1.35 -4.17 17.75
CA SER A 6 -0.76 -4.22 19.11
C SER A 6 -0.51 -5.69 19.51
N GLN A 7 0.56 -5.98 20.23
CA GLN A 7 0.89 -7.36 20.64
C GLN A 7 -0.26 -8.04 21.41
N ASP A 8 -0.88 -7.30 22.34
CA ASP A 8 -1.94 -7.82 23.23
C ASP A 8 -3.36 -7.74 22.64
N ASP A 9 -3.52 -7.44 21.35
CA ASP A 9 -4.85 -7.37 20.70
C ASP A 9 -5.28 -8.74 20.15
N ASP A 10 -5.52 -9.70 21.04
CA ASP A 10 -5.95 -11.06 20.70
C ASP A 10 -7.24 -11.10 19.88
N GLN A 11 -8.14 -10.13 20.12
CA GLN A 11 -9.40 -10.02 19.37
C GLN A 11 -9.12 -9.66 17.90
N LEU A 12 -8.32 -8.64 17.65
CA LEU A 12 -7.97 -8.24 16.28
C LEU A 12 -7.11 -9.30 15.59
N LYS A 13 -6.23 -9.98 16.33
CA LYS A 13 -5.45 -11.12 15.83
C LYS A 13 -6.35 -12.24 15.33
N LYS A 14 -7.33 -12.65 16.14
CA LYS A 14 -8.33 -13.66 15.75
C LYS A 14 -9.13 -13.21 14.54
N GLU A 15 -9.60 -11.97 14.54
CA GLU A 15 -10.37 -11.43 13.41
C GLU A 15 -9.56 -11.44 12.11
N LEU A 16 -8.29 -11.04 12.16
CA LEU A 16 -7.41 -11.06 10.99
C LEU A 16 -7.15 -12.49 10.50
N THR A 17 -6.96 -13.43 11.42
CA THR A 17 -6.80 -14.86 11.09
C THR A 17 -8.03 -15.39 10.36
N GLU A 18 -9.23 -15.07 10.85
CA GLU A 18 -10.49 -15.49 10.22
C GLU A 18 -10.72 -14.80 8.88
N LYS A 19 -10.46 -13.48 8.78
CA LYS A 19 -10.68 -12.69 7.56
C LYS A 19 -9.73 -13.08 6.42
N PHE A 20 -8.54 -13.58 6.75
CA PHE A 20 -7.53 -14.02 5.79
C PHE A 20 -7.30 -15.53 5.83
N SER A 21 -8.31 -16.32 6.23
CA SER A 21 -8.21 -17.79 6.31
C SER A 21 -7.84 -18.47 4.99
N ASP A 22 -8.19 -17.84 3.86
CA ASP A 22 -7.91 -18.34 2.51
C ASP A 22 -6.43 -18.16 2.11
N TYR A 23 -5.65 -17.49 2.95
CA TYR A 23 -4.26 -17.18 2.71
C TYR A 23 -3.38 -17.81 3.79
N LYS A 24 -2.14 -18.14 3.44
CA LYS A 24 -1.17 -18.56 4.45
C LYS A 24 -0.82 -17.36 5.32
N THR A 25 -1.00 -17.48 6.63
CA THR A 25 -0.66 -16.43 7.60
C THR A 25 0.50 -16.87 8.48
N GLU A 26 1.48 -15.99 8.65
CA GLU A 26 2.60 -16.17 9.57
C GLU A 26 2.63 -14.99 10.55
N TYR A 27 3.09 -15.23 11.77
CA TYR A 27 3.10 -14.25 12.85
C TYR A 27 4.54 -14.02 13.30
N SER A 28 4.88 -12.75 13.52
CA SER A 28 6.14 -12.37 14.13
C SER A 28 5.91 -11.17 15.04
N ASP A 29 6.47 -11.22 16.24
CA ASP A 29 6.45 -10.07 17.16
C ASP A 29 7.66 -9.18 16.89
N ALA A 30 7.48 -7.87 17.01
CA ALA A 30 8.56 -6.91 16.86
C ALA A 30 8.45 -5.76 17.86
N ASP A 31 9.61 -5.30 18.32
CA ASP A 31 9.77 -4.03 19.02
C ASP A 31 10.01 -2.93 17.98
N ILE A 32 9.14 -1.92 17.99
CA ILE A 32 9.22 -0.75 17.09
C ILE A 32 9.47 0.56 17.86
N GLY A 33 9.84 0.49 19.14
CA GLY A 33 10.13 1.66 19.99
C GLY A 33 11.61 2.03 20.04
N GLY A 34 11.90 3.35 20.06
CA GLY A 34 13.21 3.91 20.44
C GLY A 34 13.44 4.00 21.96
N GLY A 35 12.50 3.47 22.75
CA GLY A 35 12.41 3.45 24.21
C GLY A 35 11.02 2.98 24.67
N ALA A 36 10.97 2.24 25.79
CA ALA A 36 9.84 1.57 26.47
C ALA A 36 8.59 1.17 25.64
N ASP A 37 8.45 -0.14 25.43
CA ASP A 37 7.21 -0.92 25.30
C ASP A 37 6.23 -0.59 24.16
N LEU A 38 6.72 -0.45 22.92
CA LEU A 38 5.84 -0.54 21.74
C LEU A 38 6.06 -1.86 20.98
N TRP A 39 5.46 -2.92 21.51
CA TRP A 39 5.44 -4.24 20.89
C TRP A 39 4.24 -4.38 19.94
N ILE A 40 4.51 -4.89 18.75
CA ILE A 40 3.50 -5.19 17.73
C ILE A 40 3.55 -6.66 17.31
N THR A 41 2.38 -7.21 16.98
CA THR A 41 2.28 -8.46 16.23
C THR A 41 2.17 -8.10 14.75
N ILE A 42 3.08 -8.63 13.94
CA ILE A 42 3.03 -8.54 12.48
C ILE A 42 2.39 -9.81 11.95
N ILE A 43 1.37 -9.63 11.13
CA ILE A 43 0.70 -10.69 10.43
C ILE A 43 1.17 -10.62 8.99
N VAL A 44 1.98 -11.59 8.61
CA VAL A 44 2.47 -11.76 7.24
C VAL A 44 1.45 -12.62 6.50
N ILE A 45 0.77 -12.01 5.53
CA ILE A 45 -0.13 -12.70 4.64
C ILE A 45 0.69 -13.10 3.41
N VAL A 46 1.01 -14.39 3.36
CA VAL A 46 1.77 -15.04 2.30
C VAL A 46 0.77 -15.64 1.32
N GLY A 47 0.74 -15.07 0.11
CA GLY A 47 -0.03 -15.60 -1.01
C GLY A 47 0.85 -15.58 -2.25
N THR A 48 0.71 -16.59 -3.12
CA THR A 48 1.37 -16.62 -4.44
C THR A 48 1.15 -15.34 -5.25
N ILE A 49 0.05 -14.62 -4.97
CA ILE A 49 -0.31 -13.30 -5.51
C ILE A 49 0.74 -12.22 -5.19
N PHE A 50 1.40 -12.28 -4.03
CA PHE A 50 2.40 -11.30 -3.59
C PHE A 50 3.85 -11.75 -3.87
N SER A 51 4.09 -13.06 -3.91
CA SER A 51 5.43 -13.64 -3.85
C SER A 51 6.11 -13.86 -5.21
N GLN A 52 5.41 -13.65 -6.33
CA GLN A 52 5.91 -14.08 -7.64
C GLN A 52 6.10 -12.97 -8.68
N GLY A 53 5.93 -11.68 -8.32
CA GLY A 53 5.99 -10.60 -9.32
C GLY A 53 4.98 -10.79 -10.46
N LYS A 54 3.98 -11.66 -10.25
CA LYS A 54 2.89 -11.92 -11.19
C LYS A 54 2.08 -10.65 -11.35
N ASN A 55 1.72 -10.38 -12.59
CA ASN A 55 1.11 -9.12 -13.00
C ASN A 55 -0.17 -8.88 -12.18
N ILE A 56 -0.39 -7.66 -11.67
CA ILE A 56 -1.60 -7.29 -10.90
C ILE A 56 -2.86 -7.76 -11.65
N ASN A 57 -2.82 -7.65 -12.98
CA ASN A 57 -3.83 -8.14 -13.90
C ASN A 57 -4.21 -9.62 -13.75
N GLU A 58 -3.26 -10.53 -13.51
CA GLU A 58 -3.53 -11.98 -13.41
C GLU A 58 -4.38 -12.32 -12.17
N ASN A 59 -4.35 -11.48 -11.14
CA ASN A 59 -4.98 -11.74 -9.85
C ASN A 59 -5.79 -10.52 -9.35
N LEU A 60 -6.34 -9.73 -10.28
CA LEU A 60 -7.01 -8.46 -9.97
C LEU A 60 -8.13 -8.61 -8.93
N GLU A 61 -8.97 -9.63 -9.05
CA GLU A 61 -10.06 -9.86 -8.10
C GLU A 61 -9.53 -10.18 -6.70
N ALA A 62 -8.43 -10.92 -6.58
CA ALA A 62 -7.81 -11.19 -5.28
C ALA A 62 -7.22 -9.91 -4.67
N TRP A 63 -6.54 -9.07 -5.46
CA TRP A 63 -6.04 -7.77 -5.00
C TRP A 63 -7.17 -6.86 -4.50
N LYS A 64 -8.26 -6.78 -5.26
CA LYS A 64 -9.47 -6.02 -4.91
C LYS A 64 -10.14 -6.56 -3.64
N GLU A 65 -10.27 -7.88 -3.52
CA GLU A 65 -10.84 -8.53 -2.33
C GLU A 65 -10.01 -8.22 -1.08
N ILE A 66 -8.68 -8.35 -1.19
CA ILE A 66 -7.75 -8.01 -0.11
C ILE A 66 -7.86 -6.52 0.26
N GLY A 67 -7.94 -5.63 -0.73
CA GLY A 67 -8.15 -4.20 -0.50
C GLY A 67 -9.44 -3.91 0.25
N ASN A 68 -10.55 -4.59 -0.09
CA ASN A 68 -11.82 -4.48 0.63
C ASN A 68 -11.69 -5.00 2.07
N LYS A 69 -11.00 -6.12 2.28
CA LYS A 69 -10.71 -6.67 3.62
C LYS A 69 -9.91 -5.65 4.45
N ILE A 70 -8.88 -5.03 3.89
CA ILE A 70 -8.09 -3.96 4.54
C ILE A 70 -8.95 -2.76 4.90
N LEU A 71 -9.73 -2.24 3.95
CA LEU A 71 -10.59 -1.08 4.17
C LEU A 71 -11.56 -1.32 5.36
N SER A 72 -12.13 -2.53 5.44
CA SER A 72 -13.04 -2.92 6.52
C SER A 72 -12.39 -3.01 7.91
N LEU A 73 -11.07 -3.17 7.98
CA LEU A 73 -10.33 -3.20 9.24
C LEU A 73 -10.10 -1.78 9.77
N PHE A 74 -9.83 -0.83 8.86
CA PHE A 74 -9.56 0.56 9.22
C PHE A 74 -10.80 1.40 9.48
N SER A 75 -12.00 0.92 9.12
CA SER A 75 -13.28 1.55 9.45
C SER A 75 -13.73 1.29 10.89
N LYS A 76 -13.04 0.43 11.64
CA LYS A 76 -13.39 0.00 13.00
C LYS A 76 -12.71 0.84 14.08
N LYS A 77 -13.28 0.79 15.30
CA LYS A 77 -12.69 1.42 16.49
C LYS A 77 -11.38 0.74 16.90
N ASN A 78 -11.36 -0.59 16.98
CA ASN A 78 -10.13 -1.38 17.05
C ASN A 78 -9.66 -1.67 15.63
N LYS A 79 -8.65 -0.93 15.20
CA LYS A 79 -8.07 -1.02 13.86
C LYS A 79 -6.60 -1.41 13.93
N PRO A 80 -6.04 -2.00 12.86
CA PRO A 80 -4.61 -2.22 12.77
C PRO A 80 -3.84 -0.92 12.97
N ARG A 81 -2.61 -1.04 13.46
CA ARG A 81 -1.72 0.10 13.59
C ARG A 81 -1.18 0.51 12.23
N PHE A 82 -0.62 -0.46 11.49
CA PHE A 82 0.08 -0.19 10.23
C PHE A 82 -0.15 -1.25 9.15
N ILE A 83 0.06 -0.86 7.91
CA ILE A 83 0.10 -1.69 6.70
C ILE A 83 1.38 -1.43 5.91
N ASP A 84 1.88 -2.47 5.22
CA ASP A 84 2.98 -2.34 4.27
C ASP A 84 2.54 -1.79 2.90
N LYS A 85 3.54 -1.61 2.02
CA LYS A 85 3.36 -1.17 0.65
C LYS A 85 2.39 -2.07 -0.12
N GLU A 86 2.51 -3.39 0.00
CA GLU A 86 1.65 -4.36 -0.69
C GLU A 86 0.19 -4.22 -0.22
N ALA A 87 -0.05 -4.06 1.07
CA ALA A 87 -1.40 -3.78 1.58
C ALA A 87 -1.95 -2.43 1.06
N SER A 88 -1.08 -1.44 0.91
CA SER A 88 -1.47 -0.13 0.37
C SER A 88 -1.80 -0.20 -1.13
N ILE A 89 -1.09 -1.02 -1.90
CA ILE A 89 -1.41 -1.34 -3.30
C ILE A 89 -2.79 -2.01 -3.39
N ALA A 90 -3.07 -3.01 -2.56
CA ALA A 90 -4.38 -3.66 -2.53
C ALA A 90 -5.52 -2.68 -2.21
N LEU A 91 -5.30 -1.79 -1.22
CA LEU A 91 -6.24 -0.75 -0.87
C LEU A 91 -6.51 0.22 -2.05
N ALA A 92 -5.46 0.65 -2.75
CA ALA A 92 -5.58 1.49 -3.94
C ALA A 92 -6.36 0.81 -5.06
N ILE A 93 -6.05 -0.47 -5.36
CA ILE A 93 -6.74 -1.27 -6.38
C ILE A 93 -8.24 -1.38 -6.06
N SER A 94 -8.59 -1.67 -4.80
CA SER A 94 -9.99 -1.68 -4.37
C SER A 94 -10.70 -0.34 -4.66
N ARG A 95 -10.05 0.80 -4.38
CA ARG A 95 -10.59 2.13 -4.70
C ARG A 95 -10.73 2.40 -6.19
N ILE A 96 -9.77 1.98 -7.00
CA ILE A 96 -9.84 2.07 -8.46
C ILE A 96 -11.02 1.26 -8.98
N CYS A 97 -11.15 0.00 -8.58
CA CYS A 97 -12.24 -0.88 -9.00
C CYS A 97 -13.63 -0.40 -8.54
N GLN A 98 -13.72 0.43 -7.51
CA GLN A 98 -14.98 1.09 -7.11
C GLN A 98 -15.31 2.29 -8.01
N LYS A 99 -14.30 2.89 -8.65
CA LYS A 99 -14.45 4.11 -9.47
C LYS A 99 -14.63 3.82 -10.95
N THR A 100 -13.95 2.80 -11.47
CA THR A 100 -13.97 2.44 -12.90
C THR A 100 -13.94 0.93 -13.11
N LYS A 101 -14.35 0.49 -14.30
CA LYS A 101 -14.21 -0.91 -14.72
C LYS A 101 -12.78 -1.15 -15.18
N VAL A 102 -12.06 -2.03 -14.48
CA VAL A 102 -10.67 -2.36 -14.78
C VAL A 102 -10.60 -3.58 -15.70
N ASN A 103 -10.14 -3.41 -16.93
CA ASN A 103 -9.80 -4.52 -17.83
C ASN A 103 -8.28 -4.77 -17.86
N ASP A 104 -7.50 -3.71 -17.66
CA ASP A 104 -6.04 -3.73 -17.55
C ASP A 104 -5.59 -2.70 -16.51
N ILE A 105 -4.58 -3.03 -15.71
CA ILE A 105 -4.00 -2.16 -14.69
C ILE A 105 -2.50 -2.38 -14.56
N GLU A 106 -1.76 -1.29 -14.59
CA GLU A 106 -0.31 -1.25 -14.45
C GLU A 106 0.07 -0.34 -13.27
N LEU A 107 0.92 -0.83 -12.37
CA LEU A 107 1.53 0.00 -11.33
C LEU A 107 2.77 0.66 -11.91
N ILE A 108 2.64 1.94 -12.29
CA ILE A 108 3.70 2.67 -12.99
C ILE A 108 4.74 3.24 -12.02
N ASN A 109 4.29 3.71 -10.86
CA ASN A 109 5.18 4.25 -9.84
C ASN A 109 4.81 3.71 -8.46
N SER A 110 5.83 3.34 -7.68
CA SER A 110 5.68 2.86 -6.31
C SER A 110 6.84 3.37 -5.46
N GLN A 111 6.58 4.44 -4.72
CA GLN A 111 7.57 5.07 -3.85
C GLN A 111 7.09 5.05 -2.40
N ALA A 112 8.04 4.94 -1.47
CA ALA A 112 7.79 5.07 -0.05
C ALA A 112 8.59 6.26 0.48
N ILE A 113 7.91 7.24 1.08
CA ILE A 113 8.54 8.27 1.90
C ILE A 113 8.60 7.69 3.30
N ILE A 114 9.79 7.24 3.69
CA ILE A 114 10.03 6.60 4.98
C ILE A 114 10.51 7.66 5.96
N GLY A 115 9.86 7.72 7.13
CA GLY A 115 10.30 8.60 8.21
C GLY A 115 11.74 8.26 8.62
N LYS A 116 12.63 9.27 8.71
CA LYS A 116 13.97 9.08 9.28
C LYS A 116 13.81 8.68 10.76
N GLU A 117 14.35 7.50 11.10
CA GLU A 117 14.49 6.92 12.44
C GLU A 117 13.34 6.05 12.99
N THR A 118 13.37 4.76 12.61
CA THR A 118 13.03 3.63 13.51
C THR A 118 13.97 2.46 13.20
N ASN A 119 15.26 2.58 13.57
CA ASN A 119 16.19 1.45 13.56
C ASN A 119 16.09 0.73 14.91
N THR A 120 15.26 -0.31 15.03
CA THR A 120 15.28 -1.20 16.19
C THR A 120 16.29 -2.33 15.97
N LYS A 121 17.06 -2.67 17.02
CA LYS A 121 18.09 -3.72 16.96
C LYS A 121 17.40 -5.09 16.93
N GLY A 122 17.79 -5.94 15.98
CA GLY A 122 17.47 -7.37 15.97
C GLY A 122 16.59 -7.85 14.82
N PHE A 123 15.85 -6.95 14.18
CA PHE A 123 15.07 -7.26 12.97
C PHE A 123 14.99 -6.00 12.10
N LYS A 124 15.48 -6.07 10.85
CA LYS A 124 15.32 -4.97 9.87
C LYS A 124 13.87 -4.96 9.38
N LEU A 125 12.96 -4.49 10.23
CA LEU A 125 11.59 -4.25 9.82
C LEU A 125 11.49 -2.78 9.38
N ASN A 126 11.45 -2.56 8.06
CA ASN A 126 11.17 -1.24 7.47
C ASN A 126 9.68 -0.88 7.67
N PHE A 127 9.25 -0.70 8.91
CA PHE A 127 7.94 -0.15 9.24
C PHE A 127 8.18 1.09 10.07
N ALA A 128 8.44 2.21 9.40
CA ALA A 128 8.30 3.46 10.12
C ALA A 128 6.78 3.71 10.26
N PRO A 129 6.29 3.98 11.48
CA PRO A 129 4.86 4.16 11.77
C PRO A 129 4.22 5.36 11.07
N LEU A 130 4.96 6.07 10.22
CA LEU A 130 4.56 7.29 9.50
C LEU A 130 4.89 7.24 7.99
N ASP A 131 5.11 6.05 7.43
CA ASP A 131 5.42 5.91 6.01
C ASP A 131 4.26 6.39 5.13
N TYR A 132 4.60 7.08 4.05
CA TYR A 132 3.68 7.39 2.97
C TYR A 132 4.03 6.57 1.75
N TYR A 133 3.04 5.89 1.20
CA TYR A 133 3.13 5.17 -0.05
C TYR A 133 2.52 6.01 -1.16
N ILE A 134 3.37 6.45 -2.10
CA ILE A 134 2.96 7.17 -3.30
C ILE A 134 2.86 6.13 -4.41
N LEU A 135 1.65 5.93 -4.91
CA LEU A 135 1.33 4.91 -5.90
C LEU A 135 0.67 5.56 -7.10
N THR A 136 1.18 5.28 -8.29
CA THR A 136 0.56 5.70 -9.55
C THR A 136 0.19 4.49 -10.38
N PHE A 137 -1.07 4.43 -10.80
CA PHE A 137 -1.60 3.36 -11.63
C PHE A 137 -2.05 3.91 -12.98
N LYS A 138 -1.77 3.16 -14.04
CA LYS A 138 -2.39 3.34 -15.35
C LYS A 138 -3.40 2.24 -15.56
N VAL A 139 -4.62 2.61 -15.93
CA VAL A 139 -5.77 1.72 -16.03
C VAL A 139 -6.34 1.84 -17.43
N ASN A 140 -6.63 0.70 -18.05
CA ASN A 140 -7.16 0.61 -19.41
C ASN A 140 -6.36 1.44 -20.45
N GLY A 141 -5.07 1.65 -20.22
CA GLY A 141 -4.18 2.42 -21.08
C GLY A 141 -4.37 3.95 -21.09
N ILE A 142 -5.42 4.50 -20.48
CA ILE A 142 -5.77 5.95 -20.59
C ILE A 142 -6.10 6.63 -19.27
N GLU A 143 -6.56 5.88 -18.27
CA GLU A 143 -6.94 6.41 -16.96
C GLU A 143 -5.73 6.37 -16.03
N ASN A 144 -5.41 7.47 -15.38
CA ASN A 144 -4.33 7.53 -14.41
C ASN A 144 -4.91 7.78 -13.02
N PHE A 145 -4.43 7.03 -12.04
CA PHE A 145 -4.79 7.19 -10.64
C PHE A 145 -3.55 7.42 -9.81
N VAL A 146 -3.56 8.46 -8.98
CA VAL A 146 -2.47 8.77 -8.05
C VAL A 146 -2.99 8.68 -6.62
N PHE A 147 -2.29 7.94 -5.78
CA PHE A 147 -2.60 7.79 -4.37
C PHE A 147 -1.41 8.18 -3.50
N CYS A 148 -1.71 8.85 -2.39
CA CYS A 148 -0.80 8.97 -1.25
C CYS A 148 -1.46 8.33 -0.03
N ILE A 149 -0.97 7.16 0.38
CA ILE A 149 -1.56 6.33 1.43
C ILE A 149 -0.60 6.28 2.61
N LYS A 150 -1.06 6.65 3.81
CA LYS A 150 -0.29 6.48 5.03
C LYS A 150 -0.28 5.02 5.47
N SER A 151 0.78 4.60 6.14
CA SER A 151 0.88 3.26 6.74
C SER A 151 -0.24 2.96 7.73
N ASN A 152 -0.91 3.95 8.31
CA ASN A 152 -2.12 3.75 9.14
C ASN A 152 -3.42 3.53 8.33
N GLY A 153 -3.33 3.26 7.03
CA GLY A 153 -4.45 3.01 6.13
C GLY A 153 -5.19 4.26 5.63
N GLU A 154 -4.80 5.46 6.06
CA GLU A 154 -5.44 6.71 5.64
C GLU A 154 -5.00 7.13 4.23
N ILE A 155 -5.96 7.36 3.33
CA ILE A 155 -5.71 7.95 2.01
C ILE A 155 -5.66 9.48 2.18
N ARG A 156 -4.47 10.06 2.10
CA ARG A 156 -4.23 11.50 2.26
C ARG A 156 -4.47 12.30 0.99
N PHE A 157 -4.20 11.67 -0.14
CA PHE A 157 -4.43 12.23 -1.45
C PHE A 157 -4.87 11.12 -2.40
N GLN A 158 -5.85 11.44 -3.23
CA GLN A 158 -6.29 10.63 -4.34
C GLN A 158 -6.64 11.57 -5.48
N ASP A 159 -6.08 11.32 -6.64
CA ASP A 159 -6.41 12.07 -7.85
C ASP A 159 -6.57 11.14 -9.06
N TYR A 160 -7.29 11.64 -10.05
CA TYR A 160 -7.72 10.92 -11.24
C TYR A 160 -7.73 11.85 -12.44
N PHE A 161 -7.12 11.40 -13.54
CA PHE A 161 -7.14 12.13 -14.80
C PHE A 161 -6.89 11.17 -15.97
N GLU A 162 -7.35 11.58 -17.16
CA GLU A 162 -7.31 10.77 -18.38
C GLU A 162 -6.38 11.39 -19.43
N HIS A 163 -6.04 10.61 -20.47
CA HIS A 163 -5.44 11.10 -21.72
C HIS A 163 -4.15 11.93 -21.56
N SER A 164 -3.38 11.66 -20.51
CA SER A 164 -2.07 12.27 -20.29
C SER A 164 -0.98 11.20 -20.26
N GLU A 165 0.10 11.49 -20.97
CA GLU A 165 1.32 10.70 -20.90
C GLU A 165 2.17 11.24 -19.74
N TRP A 166 2.39 10.41 -18.73
CA TRP A 166 3.34 10.73 -17.68
C TRP A 166 4.76 10.55 -18.21
N ASN A 167 5.48 11.66 -18.36
CA ASN A 167 6.91 11.62 -18.56
C ASN A 167 7.61 11.57 -17.19
N TYR A 168 7.88 10.37 -16.69
CA TYR A 168 8.58 10.16 -15.41
C TYR A 168 10.05 10.56 -15.45
N GLU A 169 10.61 10.72 -16.65
CA GLU A 169 11.99 11.17 -16.89
C GLU A 169 12.08 12.68 -17.11
N PHE A 170 10.95 13.38 -16.96
CA PHE A 170 10.87 14.81 -17.18
C PHE A 170 11.63 15.57 -16.09
N ASP A 171 12.76 16.15 -16.47
CA ASP A 171 13.50 17.08 -15.62
C ASP A 171 12.82 18.46 -15.64
N TRP A 172 12.21 18.82 -14.52
CA TRP A 172 11.61 20.15 -14.37
C TRP A 172 12.62 21.28 -14.51
N ASN A 173 13.91 21.02 -14.29
CA ASN A 173 14.96 22.02 -14.43
C ASN A 173 15.38 22.23 -15.89
N SER A 174 15.00 21.34 -16.82
CA SER A 174 15.20 21.56 -18.26
C SER A 174 14.02 22.28 -18.92
N TYR A 175 13.04 22.76 -18.14
CA TYR A 175 11.86 23.46 -18.66
C TYR A 175 12.19 24.85 -19.20
N ASP A 176 13.13 25.55 -18.57
CA ASP A 176 13.56 26.90 -18.96
C ASP A 176 14.36 26.94 -20.27
N ASP A 177 14.78 25.79 -20.80
CA ASP A 177 15.61 25.65 -22.01
C ASP A 177 14.81 25.28 -23.28
N ARG A 178 13.48 25.31 -23.25
CA ARG A 178 12.64 24.91 -24.40
C ARG A 178 12.23 26.09 -25.30
N GLU A 179 12.72 26.08 -26.55
CA GLU A 179 12.41 27.06 -27.61
C GLU A 179 11.08 26.77 -28.35
N ASP A 180 10.43 25.65 -28.05
CA ASP A 180 9.40 25.00 -28.87
C ASP A 180 7.95 25.46 -28.59
N TYR A 181 7.74 26.51 -27.79
CA TYR A 181 6.40 27.09 -27.54
C TYR A 181 6.11 28.40 -28.30
N THR A 182 6.96 28.81 -29.24
CA THR A 182 6.62 29.87 -30.20
C THR A 182 6.39 29.32 -31.60
N SER A 183 5.23 28.70 -31.83
CA SER A 183 4.62 28.62 -33.17
C SER A 183 3.12 28.38 -33.08
#